data_AF-A0A515D0U7-F1
#
_entry.id   AF-A0A515D0U7-F1
#
_cell.length_a   1.000
_cell.length_b   1.000
_cell.length_c   1.000
_cell.angle_alpha   90.00
_cell.angle_beta   90.00
_cell.angle_gamma   90.00
#
_symmetry.space_group_name_H-M   'P 1'
#
loop_
_entity.id
_entity.type
_entity.pdbx_description
1 polymer ?
#
loop_
_entity_poly.entity_id
_entity_poly.type
_entity_poly.pdbx_seq_one_letter_code
_entity_poly.pdbx_strand_id
1 'polypeptide(L)'
;MSEAKPQDGSTVKGYRELSFGEIGKMNQFKDISRQFIKLLREHVGDVHGDWEATDWARQAEMDMKRACMAACRSVAQPDADC
;
A
#
# COMPACT_ATOMS: atom_id res chain seq x y z
N MET A 1 8.03 14.77 23.59
CA MET A 1 8.97 14.92 22.46
C MET A 1 9.56 13.54 22.22
N SER A 2 8.97 12.74 21.34
CA SER A 2 9.50 11.40 21.05
C SER A 2 10.75 11.57 20.18
N GLU A 3 11.91 11.25 20.73
CA GLU A 3 13.16 11.18 19.97
C GLU A 3 13.01 10.13 18.87
N ALA A 4 13.28 10.54 17.62
CA ALA A 4 13.35 9.63 16.50
C ALA A 4 14.60 8.75 16.67
N LYS A 5 14.38 7.43 16.72
CA LYS A 5 15.45 6.44 16.86
C LYS A 5 16.43 6.53 15.66
N PRO A 6 17.75 6.41 15.85
CA PRO A 6 18.73 6.40 14.77
C PRO A 6 18.42 5.27 13.77
N GLN A 7 18.62 5.51 12.47
CA GLN A 7 18.52 4.48 11.43
C GLN A 7 19.76 3.59 11.46
N ASP A 8 19.90 2.81 12.53
CA ASP A 8 21.00 1.87 12.79
C ASP A 8 20.82 0.50 12.10
N GLY A 9 19.81 0.38 11.22
CA GLY A 9 19.46 -0.88 10.59
C GLY A 9 18.82 -1.90 11.53
N SER A 10 18.51 -1.53 12.77
CA SER A 10 17.73 -2.39 13.66
C SER A 10 16.30 -2.55 13.13
N THR A 11 15.79 -3.77 13.19
CA THR A 11 14.41 -4.13 12.80
C THR A 11 13.46 -3.14 13.44
N VAL A 12 12.56 -2.54 12.64
CA VAL A 12 11.54 -1.59 13.09
C VAL A 12 10.80 -2.20 14.29
N LYS A 13 11.18 -1.83 15.51
CA LYS A 13 10.52 -2.26 16.75
C LYS A 13 9.18 -1.52 16.83
N GLY A 14 8.09 -2.26 16.78
CA GLY A 14 6.72 -1.72 16.84
C GLY A 14 5.67 -2.53 16.06
N TYR A 15 6.11 -3.47 15.21
CA TYR A 15 5.22 -4.48 14.62
C TYR A 15 5.61 -5.85 15.14
N ARG A 16 4.61 -6.68 15.42
CA ARG A 16 4.81 -8.10 15.73
C ARG A 16 5.60 -8.78 14.61
N GLU A 17 6.32 -9.84 14.94
CA GLU A 17 6.91 -10.69 13.89
C GLU A 17 5.81 -11.32 13.04
N LEU A 18 5.91 -11.16 11.73
CA LEU A 18 4.96 -11.71 10.79
C LEU A 18 5.34 -13.15 10.43
N SER A 19 4.35 -14.03 10.44
CA SER A 19 4.50 -15.38 9.89
C SER A 19 4.75 -15.33 8.37
N PHE A 20 5.35 -16.39 7.82
CA PHE A 20 5.52 -16.53 6.37
C PHE A 20 4.19 -16.40 5.61
N GLY A 21 3.08 -16.89 6.16
CA GLY A 21 1.76 -16.75 5.56
C GLY A 21 1.28 -15.30 5.51
N GLU A 22 1.56 -14.50 6.53
CA GLU A 22 1.21 -13.08 6.60
C GLU A 22 2.08 -12.25 5.65
N ILE A 23 3.38 -12.54 5.57
CA ILE A 23 4.27 -11.95 4.58
C ILE A 23 3.76 -12.25 3.17
N GLY A 24 3.35 -13.50 2.91
CA GLY A 24 2.76 -13.92 1.64
C GLY A 24 1.52 -13.10 1.29
N LYS A 25 0.56 -12.98 2.23
CA LYS A 25 -0.66 -12.17 2.03
C LYS A 25 -0.35 -10.69 1.80
N MET A 26 0.60 -10.12 2.55
CA MET A 26 1.01 -8.73 2.38
C MET A 26 1.60 -8.49 0.99
N ASN A 27 2.43 -9.41 0.49
CA ASN A 27 2.98 -9.33 -0.85
C ASN A 27 1.91 -9.46 -1.92
N GLN A 28 0.91 -10.34 -1.72
CA GLN A 28 -0.25 -10.44 -2.63
C GLN A 28 -1.05 -9.13 -2.71
N PHE A 29 -1.33 -8.47 -1.58
CA PHE A 29 -2.01 -7.17 -1.60
C PHE A 29 -1.20 -6.11 -2.37
N LYS A 30 0.11 -6.06 -2.15
CA LYS A 30 1.01 -5.15 -2.86
C LYS A 30 1.04 -5.43 -4.36
N ASP A 31 1.05 -6.69 -4.75
CA ASP A 31 1.10 -7.08 -6.16
C ASP A 31 -0.21 -6.72 -6.88
N ILE A 32 -1.37 -7.05 -6.28
CA ILE A 32 -2.68 -6.66 -6.81
C ILE A 32 -2.78 -5.13 -6.94
N SER A 33 -2.33 -4.37 -5.94
CA SER A 33 -2.31 -2.91 -6.00
C SER A 33 -1.47 -2.39 -7.17
N ARG A 34 -0.30 -3.00 -7.44
CA ARG A 34 0.56 -2.61 -8.57
C ARG A 34 -0.08 -2.92 -9.90
N GLN A 35 -0.68 -4.12 -10.04
CA GLN A 35 -1.36 -4.54 -11.26
C GLN A 35 -2.56 -3.62 -11.58
N PHE A 36 -3.38 -3.30 -10.57
CA PHE A 36 -4.51 -2.39 -10.71
C PHE A 36 -4.08 -0.98 -11.14
N ILE A 37 -3.06 -0.41 -10.49
CA ILE A 37 -2.53 0.91 -10.83
C ILE A 37 -1.90 0.92 -12.24
N LYS A 38 -1.22 -0.16 -12.63
CA LYS A 38 -0.67 -0.30 -14.00
C LYS A 38 -1.79 -0.23 -15.04
N LEU A 39 -2.87 -0.97 -14.82
CA LEU A 39 -4.03 -0.98 -15.71
C LEU A 39 -4.70 0.39 -15.80
N LEU A 40 -4.83 1.11 -14.68
CA LEU A 40 -5.35 2.48 -14.69
C LEU A 40 -4.50 3.43 -15.53
N ARG A 41 -3.17 3.30 -15.48
CA ARG A 41 -2.27 4.16 -16.26
C ARG A 41 -2.32 3.86 -17.75
N GLU A 42 -2.47 2.58 -18.11
CA GLU A 42 -2.72 2.16 -19.49
C GLU A 42 -4.03 2.76 -19.99
N HIS A 43 -5.11 2.66 -19.19
CA HIS A 43 -6.41 3.23 -19.53
C HIS A 43 -6.38 4.76 -19.69
N VAL A 44 -5.66 5.49 -18.84
CA VAL A 44 -5.44 6.95 -18.99
C VAL A 44 -4.75 7.25 -20.32
N GLY A 45 -3.83 6.38 -20.75
CA GLY A 45 -3.23 6.42 -22.07
C GLY A 45 -4.29 6.28 -23.17
N ASP A 46 -5.26 5.38 -23.03
CA ASP A 46 -6.26 5.08 -24.07
C ASP A 46 -7.30 6.20 -24.26
N VAL A 47 -7.75 6.85 -23.18
CA VAL A 47 -8.84 7.85 -23.22
C VAL A 47 -8.43 9.24 -23.75
N HIS A 48 -7.17 9.41 -24.17
CA HIS A 48 -6.59 10.56 -24.91
C HIS A 48 -7.35 11.90 -24.75
N GLY A 49 -7.14 12.59 -23.63
CA GLY A 49 -7.65 13.95 -23.43
C GLY A 49 -9.06 14.06 -22.85
N ASP A 50 -9.73 12.94 -22.58
CA ASP A 50 -10.91 12.92 -21.71
C ASP A 50 -10.48 13.24 -20.27
N TRP A 51 -10.73 14.49 -19.86
CA TRP A 51 -10.35 14.98 -18.54
C TRP A 51 -11.10 14.25 -17.43
N GLU A 52 -12.38 13.90 -17.66
CA GLU A 52 -13.24 13.31 -16.65
C GLU A 52 -12.84 11.86 -16.41
N ALA A 53 -12.64 11.08 -17.48
CA ALA A 53 -12.11 9.72 -17.37
C ALA A 53 -10.72 9.70 -16.71
N THR A 54 -9.87 10.68 -17.03
CA THR A 54 -8.55 10.83 -16.41
C THR A 54 -8.65 11.13 -14.91
N ASP A 55 -9.60 11.98 -14.50
CA ASP A 55 -9.80 12.36 -13.10
C ASP A 55 -10.31 11.18 -12.27
N TRP A 56 -11.30 10.44 -12.79
CA TRP A 56 -11.78 9.20 -12.18
C TRP A 56 -10.67 8.16 -12.02
N ALA A 57 -9.81 7.99 -13.03
CA ALA A 57 -8.66 7.08 -12.96
C ALA A 57 -7.64 7.50 -11.88
N ARG A 58 -7.39 8.81 -11.74
CA ARG A 58 -6.52 9.34 -10.67
C ARG A 58 -7.11 9.11 -9.28
N GLN A 59 -8.41 9.32 -9.11
CA GLN A 59 -9.10 9.03 -7.86
C GLN A 59 -9.00 7.55 -7.50
N ALA A 60 -9.25 6.66 -8.46
CA ALA A 60 -9.12 5.21 -8.28
C ALA A 60 -7.68 4.80 -7.91
N GLU A 61 -6.65 5.41 -8.51
CA GLU A 61 -5.25 5.15 -8.14
C GLU A 61 -4.98 5.53 -6.66
N MET A 62 -5.52 6.67 -6.20
CA MET A 62 -5.37 7.11 -4.82
C MET A 62 -6.11 6.20 -3.83
N ASP A 63 -7.32 5.77 -4.17
CA ASP A 63 -8.11 4.88 -3.32
C ASP A 63 -7.51 3.48 -3.26
N MET A 64 -6.96 2.96 -4.36
CA MET A 64 -6.22 1.69 -4.35
C MET A 64 -4.99 1.77 -3.43
N LYS A 65 -4.23 2.88 -3.47
CA LYS A 65 -3.09 3.07 -2.56
C LYS A 65 -3.54 3.08 -1.10
N ARG A 66 -4.64 3.77 -0.79
CA ARG A 66 -5.23 3.79 0.56
C ARG A 66 -5.69 2.41 1.00
N ALA A 67 -6.40 1.67 0.15
CA ALA A 67 -6.85 0.32 0.40
C ALA A 67 -5.67 -0.64 0.63
N CYS A 68 -4.62 -0.56 -0.20
CA CYS A 68 -3.40 -1.36 -0.03
C CYS A 68 -2.70 -1.07 1.30
N MET A 69 -2.62 0.21 1.70
CA MET A 69 -2.05 0.60 2.99
C MET A 69 -2.88 0.07 4.16
N ALA A 70 -4.21 0.16 4.08
CA ALA A 70 -5.11 -0.39 5.09
C ALA A 70 -4.98 -1.92 5.20
N ALA A 71 -4.92 -2.63 4.08
CA ALA A 71 -4.73 -4.08 4.03
C ALA A 71 -3.35 -4.50 4.58
N CYS A 72 -2.29 -3.77 4.26
CA CYS A 72 -0.97 -4.05 4.83
C CYS A 72 -0.95 -3.83 6.35
N ARG A 73 -1.64 -2.79 6.84
CA ARG A 73 -1.78 -2.53 8.28
C ARG A 73 -2.61 -3.60 8.98
N SER A 74 -3.66 -4.11 8.35
CA SER A 74 -4.47 -5.20 8.93
C SER A 74 -3.71 -6.52 9.03
N VAL A 75 -2.71 -6.74 8.17
CA VAL A 75 -1.76 -7.86 8.32
C VAL A 75 -0.74 -7.55 9.41
N ALA A 76 -0.18 -6.34 9.39
CA ALA A 76 0.92 -5.96 10.25
C ALA A 76 0.56 -5.93 11.75
N GLN A 77 -0.70 -5.61 12.11
CA GLN A 77 -1.26 -5.46 13.47
C GLN A 77 -0.24 -4.98 14.53
N PRO A 78 -0.34 -3.74 15.05
CA PRO A 78 0.54 -3.34 16.15
C PRO A 78 0.43 -4.36 17.28
N ASP A 79 1.56 -4.69 17.92
CA ASP A 79 1.52 -5.53 19.12
C ASP A 79 0.51 -4.93 20.10
N ALA A 80 -0.28 -5.78 20.76
CA ALA A 80 -1.38 -5.38 21.63
C ALA A 80 -0.96 -4.45 22.80
N ASP A 81 0.35 -4.21 22.97
CA ASP A 81 0.98 -3.40 24.01
C ASP A 81 1.44 -2.00 23.54
N CYS A 82 0.92 -1.48 22.42
CA CYS A 82 1.28 -0.14 21.90
C CYS A 82 0.17 0.92 22.04
#